data_AF-A0A712CPQ2-F1
#
_entry.id   AF-A0A712CPQ2-F1
#
_cell.length_a   1.000
_cell.length_b   1.000
_cell.length_c   1.000
_cell.angle_alpha   90.00
_cell.angle_beta   90.00
_cell.angle_gamma   90.00
#
_symmetry.space_group_name_H-M   'P 1'
#
loop_
_entity.id
_entity.type
_entity.pdbx_description
1 polymer ?
#
loop_
_entity_poly.entity_id
_entity_poly.type
_entity_poly.pdbx_seq_one_letter_code
_entity_poly.pdbx_strand_id
1 'polypeptide(L)' 'MVLMIVSGRSGSGKSVALRALEDMGFYCVDNLPVVLLPDLARTLADRQISAAVSIDVRNMPESPEIFE' A
#
# COMPACT_ATOMS: atom_id res chain seq x y z
N MET A 1 -8.57 -11.87 3.95
CA MET A 1 -7.95 -10.79 3.16
C MET A 1 -6.92 -10.07 4.02
N VAL A 2 -5.78 -9.70 3.42
CA VAL A 2 -4.75 -8.89 4.09
C VAL A 2 -4.46 -7.65 3.25
N LEU A 3 -4.43 -6.48 3.89
CA LEU A 3 -3.85 -5.27 3.34
C LEU A 3 -2.49 -5.04 4.02
N MET A 4 -1.41 -5.21 3.26
CA MET A 4 -0.05 -5.05 3.74
C MET A 4 0.47 -3.65 3.43
N ILE A 5 0.91 -2.93 4.45
CA ILE A 5 1.54 -1.62 4.28
C ILE A 5 3.06 -1.82 4.29
N VAL A 6 3.72 -1.47 3.18
CA VAL A 6 5.18 -1.49 3.05
C VAL A 6 5.70 -0.08 3.22
N SER A 7 6.43 0.18 4.30
CA SER A 7 7.07 1.48 4.53
C SER A 7 8.56 1.34 4.82
N GLY A 8 9.26 2.47 4.85
CA GLY A 8 10.70 2.54 5.06
C GLY A 8 11.34 3.73 4.36
N ARG A 9 12.58 4.06 4.76
CA ARG A 9 13.35 5.15 4.16
C ARG A 9 13.76 4.84 2.72
N SER A 10 14.27 5.84 2.01
CA SER A 10 14.89 5.61 0.69
C SER A 10 16.04 4.59 0.82
N GLY A 11 16.10 3.63 -0.10
CA GLY A 11 17.10 2.55 -0.11
C GLY A 11 16.84 1.37 0.84
N SER A 12 15.77 1.37 1.64
CA SER A 12 15.49 0.28 2.61
C SER A 12 14.94 -1.02 1.99
N GLY A 13 14.80 -1.09 0.67
CA GLY A 13 14.32 -2.30 -0.02
C GLY A 13 12.80 -2.41 -0.22
N LYS A 14 12.02 -1.32 -0.08
CA LYS A 14 10.55 -1.36 -0.29
C LYS A 14 10.15 -1.97 -1.64
N SER A 15 10.84 -1.61 -2.72
CA SER A 15 10.56 -2.15 -4.06
C SER A 15 10.85 -3.65 -4.16
N VAL A 16 11.86 -4.15 -3.42
CA VAL A 16 12.16 -5.59 -3.34
C VAL A 16 11.08 -6.31 -2.56
N ALA A 17 10.61 -5.73 -1.45
CA ALA A 17 9.52 -6.29 -0.66
C ALA A 17 8.21 -6.36 -1.46
N LEU A 18 7.83 -5.30 -2.17
CA LEU A 18 6.66 -5.32 -3.04
C LEU A 18 6.77 -6.38 -4.13
N ARG A 19 7.93 -6.51 -4.79
CA ARG A 19 8.12 -7.52 -5.83
C ARG A 19 8.01 -8.95 -5.28
N ALA A 20 8.58 -9.20 -4.10
CA ALA A 20 8.41 -10.49 -3.45
C ALA A 20 6.95 -10.78 -3.06
N LEU A 21 6.19 -9.77 -2.64
CA LEU A 21 4.76 -9.90 -2.34
C LEU A 21 3.94 -10.15 -3.61
N GLU A 22 4.30 -9.51 -4.72
CA GLU A 22 3.69 -9.75 -6.04
C GLU A 22 3.91 -11.19 -6.49
N ASP A 23 5.13 -11.73 -6.35
CA ASP A 23 5.45 -13.13 -6.62
C ASP A 23 4.66 -14.10 -5.72
N MET A 24 4.28 -13.65 -4.50
CA MET A 24 3.42 -14.39 -3.57
C MET A 24 1.91 -14.23 -3.84
N GLY A 25 1.52 -13.47 -4.87
CA GLY A 25 0.13 -13.29 -5.29
C GLY A 25 -0.59 -12.10 -4.66
N PHE A 26 0.13 -11.15 -4.06
CA PHE A 26 -0.47 -9.89 -3.60
C PHE A 26 -0.68 -8.92 -4.76
N TYR A 27 -1.81 -8.21 -4.75
CA TYR A 27 -2.00 -7.05 -5.61
C TYR A 27 -1.17 -5.87 -5.08
N CYS A 28 -0.07 -5.57 -5.76
CA CYS A 28 0.90 -4.58 -5.29
C CYS A 28 0.67 -3.21 -5.94
N VAL A 29 0.61 -2.16 -5.13
CA VAL A 29 0.51 -0.76 -5.59
C VAL A 29 1.62 0.06 -4.93
N ASP A 30 2.46 0.69 -5.75
CA ASP A 30 3.45 1.65 -5.29
C ASP A 30 2.94 3.08 -5.51
N ASN A 31 3.42 4.01 -4.68
CA ASN A 31 3.17 5.43 -4.82
C ASN A 31 1.67 5.82 -4.85
N LEU A 32 0.81 5.07 -4.15
CA LEU A 32 -0.61 5.39 -4.03
C LEU A 32 -0.79 6.58 -3.07
N PRO A 33 -1.51 7.66 -3.46
CA PRO A 33 -1.94 8.67 -2.52
C PRO A 33 -2.72 8.04 -1.38
N VAL A 34 -2.32 8.32 -0.14
CA VAL A 34 -2.88 7.71 1.09
C VAL A 34 -4.41 7.90 1.18
N VAL A 35 -4.92 9.00 0.63
CA VAL A 35 -6.36 9.31 0.59
C VAL A 35 -7.19 8.31 -0.22
N LEU A 36 -6.57 7.60 -1.17
CA LEU A 36 -7.22 6.59 -2.02
C LEU A 36 -7.12 5.17 -1.45
N LEU A 37 -6.38 4.99 -0.35
CA LEU A 37 -6.22 3.68 0.30
C LEU A 37 -7.56 3.06 0.72
N PRO A 38 -8.54 3.80 1.28
CA PRO A 38 -9.83 3.23 1.65
C PRO A 38 -10.63 2.72 0.45
N ASP A 39 -10.61 3.46 -0.66
CA ASP A 39 -11.34 3.11 -1.88
C ASP A 39 -10.72 1.86 -2.55
N LEU A 40 -9.39 1.78 -2.56
CA LEU A 40 -8.67 0.58 -3.00
C LEU A 40 -9.04 -0.62 -2.11
N ALA A 41 -9.01 -0.45 -0.79
CA ALA A 41 -9.33 -1.51 0.16
C ALA A 41 -10.76 -2.03 -0.03
N ARG A 42 -11.75 -1.15 -0.22
CA ARG A 42 -13.14 -1.53 -0.51
C ARG A 42 -13.26 -2.34 -1.81
N THR A 43 -12.63 -1.85 -2.88
CA THR A 43 -12.68 -2.52 -4.20
C THR A 43 -12.07 -3.92 -4.16
N LEU A 44 -10.99 -4.10 -3.39
CA LEU A 44 -10.33 -5.39 -3.23
C LEU A 44 -11.08 -6.29 -2.26
N ALA A 45 -11.69 -5.74 -1.20
CA ALA A 45 -12.57 -6.44 -0.25
C ALA A 45 -13.63 -7.27 -0.98
N ASP A 46 -14.32 -6.65 -1.92
CA ASP A 46 -15.38 -7.30 -2.72
C ASP A 46 -14.84 -8.46 -3.57
N ARG A 47 -13.57 -8.40 -3.97
CA ARG A 47 -12.90 -9.42 -4.79
C ARG A 47 -12.13 -10.46 -3.98
N GLN A 48 -12.06 -10.33 -2.64
CA GLN A 48 -11.29 -11.20 -1.75
C GLN A 48 -9.78 -11.29 -2.09
N ILE A 49 -9.21 -10.22 -2.65
CA ILE A 49 -7.79 -10.15 -3.05
C ILE A 49 -6.95 -9.52 -1.93
N SER A 50 -5.86 -10.19 -1.53
CA SER A 50 -4.87 -9.57 -0.64
C SER A 50 -4.00 -8.56 -1.40
N ALA A 51 -3.68 -7.44 -0.76
CA ALA A 51 -3.02 -6.30 -1.40
C ALA A 51 -1.81 -5.82 -0.61
N ALA A 52 -0.83 -5.26 -1.30
CA ALA A 52 0.32 -4.61 -0.68
C ALA A 52 0.47 -3.18 -1.22
N VAL A 53 0.55 -2.20 -0.34
CA VAL A 53 0.68 -0.79 -0.72
C VAL A 53 1.94 -0.21 -0.09
N SER A 54 2.77 0.42 -0.92
CA SER A 54 3.95 1.15 -0.44
C SER A 54 3.57 2.58 -0.03
N ILE A 55 3.94 2.96 1.20
CA ILE A 55 3.77 4.31 1.74
C ILE A 55 5.13 4.84 2.15
N ASP A 56 5.52 5.96 1.55
CA ASP A 56 6.68 6.75 1.96
C ASP A 56 6.37 8.25 1.99
N VAL A 57 7.38 9.06 2.32
CA VAL A 57 7.26 10.52 2.46
C VAL A 57 6.66 11.21 1.23
N ARG A 58 6.76 10.62 0.04
CA ARG A 58 6.20 11.17 -1.20
C ARG A 58 4.68 11.06 -1.25
N ASN A 59 4.11 10.13 -0.48
CA ASN A 59 2.70 9.79 -0.49
C ASN A 59 2.02 10.09 0.85
N MET A 60 2.82 10.42 1.86
CA MET A 60 2.36 10.71 3.21
C MET A 60 1.69 12.09 3.23
N PRO A 61 0.48 12.20 3.79
CA PRO A 61 -0.18 13.48 3.90
C PRO A 61 0.51 14.39 4.92
N GLU A 62 0.46 15.71 4.68
CA GLU A 62 1.00 16.72 5.60
C GLU A 62 0.24 16.76 6.94
N SER A 63 -1.03 16.34 6.95
CA SER A 63 -1.84 16.18 8.15
C SER A 63 -2.21 14.70 8.38
N PRO A 64 -2.08 14.18 9.61
CA PRO A 64 -2.50 12.83 9.96
C PRO A 64 -4.04 12.65 10.07
N GLU A 65 -4.81 13.73 10.00
CA GLU A 65 -6.27 13.76 10.19
C GLU A 65 -7.09 13.31 8.97
N ILE A 66 -6.46 12.85 7.89
CA ILE A 66 -7.15 12.57 6.62
C ILE A 66 -8.10 11.35 6.66
N PHE A 67 -8.13 10.63 7.78
CA PHE A 67 -8.99 9.46 7.96
C PHE A 67 -10.15 9.66 8.95
N GLU A 68 -10.42 10.90 9.40
CA GLU A 68 -11.67 11.22 10.14
C GLU A 68 -12.90 11.25 9.24
#